data_AF-A0A9D2P384-F1
#
_entry.id   AF-A0A9D2P384-F1
#
_cell.length_a   1.000
_cell.length_b   1.000
_cell.length_c   1.000
_cell.angle_alpha   90.00
_cell.angle_beta   90.00
_cell.angle_gamma   90.00
#
_symmetry.space_group_name_H-M   'P 1'
#
loop_
_entity.id
_entity.type
_entity.pdbx_description
1 polymer ?
#
loop_
_entity_poly.entity_id
_entity_poly.type
_entity_poly.pdbx_seq_one_letter_code
_entity_poly.pdbx_strand_id
1 'polypeptide(L)'
;MKKLLAAVLTAALTVGMLAGCGGSDNSDSKSGSDTSTAKTAKVIDVDLTNEEYAFGIDKTQPELLEQVNAFIAKIQEDGTLDEIFDKYFGGGEPTPVKSAALDESKDQLVVATNAAFEPFEYMQGENYVGIDMEIASMLAEELGQELVIQNMDFDAVCLSVGQQKCDIAMAGLTVSEERKEYVTFSDTYYQASQRLIVPSDDTTFDDMTDADSIAAALAELDSSVKIGVQQGTTGQSYVEGSEDLGFPGLQATCQPYKSGSLAVQDMLNGNIDYVIIDAAPAAAITEAINEMQ
;
A
#
# COMPACT_ATOMS: atom_id res chain seq x y z
N MET A 1 -22.64 -43.58 -25.13
CA MET A 1 -24.02 -44.12 -25.12
C MET A 1 -24.81 -43.42 -24.03
N LYS A 2 -25.98 -42.84 -24.38
CA LYS A 2 -27.14 -42.42 -23.54
C LYS A 2 -26.86 -41.37 -22.43
N LYS A 3 -27.20 -40.08 -22.51
CA LYS A 3 -28.50 -39.36 -22.66
C LYS A 3 -29.57 -39.66 -21.57
N LEU A 4 -30.13 -38.55 -21.03
CA LEU A 4 -31.50 -38.31 -20.46
C LEU A 4 -31.70 -38.71 -18.97
N LEU A 5 -32.51 -38.08 -18.08
CA LEU A 5 -33.61 -37.09 -17.99
C LEU A 5 -33.78 -36.79 -16.45
N ALA A 6 -33.96 -35.57 -15.92
CA ALA A 6 -35.13 -34.67 -15.83
C ALA A 6 -36.05 -34.82 -14.58
N ALA A 7 -36.79 -33.72 -14.31
CA ALA A 7 -37.91 -33.45 -13.37
C ALA A 7 -37.51 -32.92 -11.97
N VAL A 8 -37.66 -31.63 -11.64
CA VAL A 8 -38.87 -30.78 -11.48
C VAL A 8 -39.85 -31.35 -10.44
N LEU A 9 -39.93 -30.69 -9.28
CA LEU A 9 -41.16 -30.63 -8.49
C LEU A 9 -41.32 -29.23 -7.89
N THR A 10 -42.27 -28.48 -8.44
CA THR A 10 -42.82 -27.25 -7.90
C THR A 10 -43.91 -27.59 -6.89
N ALA A 11 -43.93 -26.90 -5.74
CA ALA A 11 -45.15 -26.71 -4.96
C ALA A 11 -45.08 -25.34 -4.26
N ALA A 12 -45.74 -24.35 -4.86
CA ALA A 12 -46.13 -23.11 -4.23
C ALA A 12 -47.54 -23.31 -3.61
N LEU A 13 -47.79 -22.77 -2.41
CA LEU A 13 -49.10 -22.45 -1.82
C LEU A 13 -48.84 -21.53 -0.61
N THR A 14 -48.79 -20.21 -0.81
CA THR A 14 -49.87 -19.21 -0.61
C THR A 14 -50.20 -18.83 0.83
N VAL A 15 -49.87 -17.56 1.14
CA VAL A 15 -50.68 -16.51 1.79
C VAL A 15 -51.33 -16.82 3.14
N GLY A 16 -50.82 -16.14 4.17
CA GLY A 16 -51.57 -15.77 5.37
C GLY A 16 -51.25 -14.32 5.74
N MET A 17 -51.93 -13.37 5.08
CA MET A 17 -52.07 -12.01 5.60
C MET A 17 -53.02 -12.05 6.80
N LEU A 18 -52.56 -11.58 7.97
CA LEU A 18 -53.44 -11.16 9.05
C LEU A 18 -53.18 -9.69 9.35
N ALA A 19 -54.04 -8.85 8.78
CA ALA A 19 -54.32 -7.54 9.32
C ALA A 19 -55.14 -7.72 10.60
N GLY A 20 -54.56 -7.33 11.73
CA GLY A 20 -55.26 -7.17 13.01
C GLY A 20 -55.06 -5.75 13.50
N CYS A 21 -56.07 -4.90 13.35
CA CYS A 21 -56.16 -3.62 14.03
C CYS A 21 -56.65 -3.83 15.47
N GLY A 22 -56.02 -3.15 16.45
CA GLY A 22 -56.63 -2.96 17.76
C GLY A 22 -55.67 -2.50 18.87
N GLY A 23 -55.61 -1.18 19.09
CA GLY A 23 -55.56 -0.58 20.42
C GLY A 23 -54.20 -0.27 21.07
N SER A 24 -53.83 1.01 21.00
CA SER A 24 -53.17 1.84 22.02
C SER A 24 -52.16 1.21 22.98
N ASP A 25 -50.88 1.53 22.84
CA ASP A 25 -50.20 2.40 23.82
C ASP A 25 -48.79 2.82 23.38
N ASN A 26 -48.48 4.01 23.88
CA ASN A 26 -47.33 4.88 23.71
C ASN A 26 -45.94 4.22 23.88
N SER A 27 -45.09 4.26 22.86
CA SER A 27 -43.63 4.43 23.03
C SER A 27 -42.98 4.82 21.71
N ASP A 28 -42.37 6.00 21.67
CA ASP A 28 -41.56 6.53 20.58
C ASP A 28 -40.46 5.55 20.11
N SER A 29 -40.72 4.82 19.01
CA SER A 29 -39.65 4.28 18.19
C SER A 29 -39.32 5.32 17.13
N LYS A 30 -38.38 6.20 17.46
CA LYS A 30 -37.71 7.07 16.48
C LYS A 30 -36.96 6.14 15.53
N SER A 31 -37.64 5.75 14.45
CA SER A 31 -37.03 5.15 13.27
C SER A 31 -36.12 6.22 12.66
N GLY A 32 -34.91 6.32 13.21
CA GLY A 32 -33.82 7.00 12.55
C GLY A 32 -33.56 6.26 11.25
N SER A 33 -34.04 6.83 10.17
CA SER A 33 -33.45 6.62 8.86
C SER A 33 -32.00 7.08 8.97
N ASP A 34 -31.10 6.19 9.37
CA ASP A 34 -29.66 6.36 9.16
C ASP A 34 -29.45 6.38 7.64
N THR A 35 -29.64 7.55 7.05
CA THR A 35 -28.93 7.90 5.83
C THR A 35 -27.47 8.03 6.24
N SER A 36 -26.75 6.90 6.28
CA SER A 36 -25.30 6.91 6.43
C SER A 36 -24.75 7.71 5.25
N THR A 37 -24.38 8.97 5.51
CA THR A 37 -23.56 9.72 4.57
C THR A 37 -22.32 8.87 4.29
N ALA A 38 -21.98 8.68 3.02
CA ALA A 38 -20.75 7.98 2.63
C ALA A 38 -19.57 8.57 3.42
N LYS A 39 -18.86 7.71 4.17
CA LYS A 39 -17.68 8.13 4.90
C LYS A 39 -16.49 8.01 3.96
N THR A 40 -15.91 9.15 3.61
CA THR A 40 -14.74 9.25 2.74
C THR A 40 -13.52 9.72 3.54
N ALA A 41 -12.33 9.56 2.97
CA ALA A 41 -11.08 10.05 3.52
C ALA A 41 -10.51 11.18 2.66
N LYS A 42 -9.60 11.98 3.21
CA LYS A 42 -8.76 12.93 2.45
C LYS A 42 -7.32 12.84 2.91
N VAL A 43 -6.40 13.06 1.98
CA VAL A 43 -4.97 13.21 2.26
C VAL A 43 -4.69 14.68 2.55
N ILE A 44 -3.96 14.96 3.63
CA ILE A 44 -3.43 16.30 3.87
C ILE A 44 -2.25 16.51 2.92
N ASP A 45 -2.34 17.52 2.05
CA ASP A 45 -1.39 17.79 0.98
C ASP A 45 -0.13 18.50 1.49
N VAL A 46 0.53 17.88 2.46
CA VAL A 46 1.78 18.35 3.08
C VAL A 46 2.65 17.12 3.34
N ASP A 47 3.82 17.11 2.73
CA ASP A 47 4.83 16.08 2.94
C ASP A 47 5.46 16.23 4.33
N LEU A 48 5.39 15.17 5.14
CA LEU A 48 5.90 15.16 6.53
C LEU A 48 7.37 14.80 6.63
N THR A 49 7.88 14.09 5.62
CA THR A 49 9.25 13.57 5.57
C THR A 49 9.82 13.76 4.17
N ASN A 50 11.12 13.54 4.02
CA ASN A 50 11.81 13.45 2.73
C ASN A 50 12.67 12.19 2.78
N GLU A 51 12.38 11.27 1.87
CA GLU A 51 12.88 9.91 1.84
C GLU A 51 13.33 9.54 0.43
N GLU A 52 14.25 8.60 0.33
CA GLU A 52 14.79 8.14 -0.95
C GLU A 52 14.47 6.65 -1.11
N TYR A 53 13.79 6.28 -2.20
CA TYR A 53 13.57 4.89 -2.54
C TYR A 53 14.70 4.35 -3.42
N ALA A 54 15.19 3.17 -3.06
CA ALA A 54 16.20 2.43 -3.80
C ALA A 54 15.94 0.92 -3.70
N PHE A 55 16.45 0.14 -4.66
CA PHE A 55 16.33 -1.32 -4.61
C PHE A 55 17.36 -1.92 -3.66
N GLY A 56 16.96 -2.95 -2.92
CA GLY A 56 17.83 -3.64 -1.96
C GLY A 56 18.42 -4.92 -2.56
N ILE A 57 19.71 -4.92 -2.88
CA ILE A 57 20.40 -6.07 -3.50
C ILE A 57 21.04 -6.93 -2.42
N ASP A 58 21.07 -8.25 -2.63
CA ASP A 58 21.84 -9.19 -1.81
C ASP A 58 23.31 -8.74 -1.69
N LYS A 59 23.79 -8.58 -0.45
CA LYS A 59 25.14 -8.09 -0.13
C LYS A 59 26.25 -9.00 -0.68
N THR A 60 25.92 -10.24 -1.03
CA THR A 60 26.85 -11.20 -1.64
C THR A 60 26.92 -11.10 -3.16
N GLN A 61 26.11 -10.24 -3.79
CA GLN A 61 26.02 -10.06 -5.23
C GLN A 61 26.44 -8.64 -5.69
N PRO A 62 27.72 -8.24 -5.51
CA PRO A 62 28.18 -6.90 -5.91
C PRO A 62 28.15 -6.66 -7.42
N GLU A 63 28.24 -7.71 -8.24
CA GLU A 63 28.11 -7.59 -9.70
C GLU A 63 26.66 -7.24 -10.10
N LEU A 64 25.66 -7.83 -9.42
CA LEU A 64 24.26 -7.48 -9.64
C LEU A 64 23.99 -6.02 -9.28
N LEU A 65 24.56 -5.52 -8.18
CA LEU A 65 24.45 -4.10 -7.80
C LEU A 65 24.99 -3.17 -8.91
N GLU A 66 26.15 -3.47 -9.47
CA GLU A 66 26.73 -2.67 -10.57
C GLU A 66 25.82 -2.69 -11.81
N GLN A 67 25.26 -3.85 -12.16
CA GLN A 67 24.33 -3.98 -13.27
C GLN A 67 23.02 -3.23 -13.03
N VAL A 68 22.46 -3.29 -11.82
CA VAL A 68 21.24 -2.56 -11.42
C VAL A 68 21.48 -1.06 -11.51
N ASN A 69 22.60 -0.55 -10.97
CA ASN A 69 22.89 0.88 -11.05
C ASN A 69 23.11 1.36 -12.49
N ALA A 70 23.81 0.57 -13.31
CA ALA A 70 23.96 0.87 -14.74
C ALA A 70 22.61 0.90 -15.46
N PHE A 71 21.70 -0.02 -15.11
CA PHE A 71 20.35 -0.06 -15.66
C PHE A 71 19.49 1.14 -15.21
N ILE A 72 19.50 1.49 -13.92
CA ILE A 72 18.80 2.67 -13.39
C ILE A 72 19.27 3.94 -14.11
N ALA A 73 20.60 4.13 -14.21
CA ALA A 73 21.16 5.29 -14.91
C ALA A 73 20.72 5.36 -16.38
N LYS A 74 20.66 4.20 -17.06
CA LYS A 74 20.20 4.10 -18.45
C LYS A 74 18.74 4.52 -18.60
N ILE A 75 17.81 3.98 -17.80
CA ILE A 75 16.37 4.30 -17.90
C ILE A 75 16.06 5.72 -17.44
N GLN A 76 16.90 6.31 -16.59
CA GLN A 76 16.86 7.73 -16.24
C GLN A 76 17.33 8.61 -17.40
N GLU A 77 18.45 8.28 -18.04
CA GLU A 77 19.03 9.09 -19.12
C GLU A 77 18.17 9.05 -20.40
N ASP A 78 17.59 7.89 -20.73
CA ASP A 78 16.81 7.72 -21.96
C ASP A 78 15.33 8.12 -21.82
N GLY A 79 14.89 8.50 -20.61
CA GLY A 79 13.54 8.97 -20.31
C GLY A 79 12.52 7.86 -20.04
N THR A 80 12.92 6.59 -20.07
CA THR A 80 11.99 5.47 -19.82
C THR A 80 11.41 5.51 -18.41
N LEU A 81 12.21 5.91 -17.40
CA LEU A 81 11.71 6.06 -16.03
C LEU A 81 10.64 7.15 -15.93
N ASP A 82 10.81 8.26 -16.63
CA ASP A 82 9.82 9.35 -16.69
C ASP A 82 8.52 8.86 -17.36
N GLU A 83 8.60 8.07 -18.43
CA GLU A 83 7.42 7.49 -19.09
C GLU A 83 6.65 6.54 -18.15
N ILE A 84 7.36 5.77 -17.30
CA ILE A 84 6.75 4.92 -16.29
C ILE A 84 6.06 5.80 -15.23
N PHE A 85 6.72 6.83 -14.72
CA PHE A 85 6.14 7.76 -13.75
C PHE A 85 4.92 8.48 -14.30
N ASP A 86 4.98 9.02 -15.51
CA ASP A 86 3.85 9.69 -16.17
C ASP A 86 2.66 8.76 -16.33
N LYS A 87 2.90 7.47 -16.62
CA LYS A 87 1.83 6.47 -16.69
C LYS A 87 1.15 6.29 -15.34
N TYR A 88 1.91 6.04 -14.28
CA TYR A 88 1.33 5.66 -12.99
C TYR A 88 0.81 6.85 -12.18
N PHE A 89 1.49 8.00 -12.22
CA PHE A 89 1.02 9.22 -11.56
C PHE A 89 0.01 10.00 -12.41
N GLY A 90 -0.04 9.76 -13.72
CA GLY A 90 -0.98 10.42 -14.64
C GLY A 90 -2.28 9.67 -14.92
N GLY A 91 -2.53 8.54 -14.24
CA GLY A 91 -3.74 7.73 -14.42
C GLY A 91 -3.79 6.93 -15.73
N GLY A 92 -2.63 6.58 -16.28
CA GLY A 92 -2.48 5.67 -17.42
C GLY A 92 -2.87 4.23 -17.07
N GLU A 93 -3.13 3.41 -18.09
CA GLU A 93 -3.46 1.99 -17.91
C GLU A 93 -2.22 1.22 -17.42
N PRO A 94 -2.27 0.54 -16.25
CA PRO A 94 -1.14 -0.24 -15.73
C PRO A 94 -0.72 -1.38 -16.66
N THR A 95 0.59 -1.64 -16.77
CA THR A 95 1.10 -2.78 -17.57
C THR A 95 1.14 -4.05 -16.73
N PRO A 96 0.44 -5.14 -17.12
CA PRO A 96 0.54 -6.42 -16.43
C PRO A 96 1.94 -7.05 -16.59
N VAL A 97 2.57 -7.37 -15.46
CA VAL A 97 3.85 -8.07 -15.38
C VAL A 97 3.62 -9.51 -14.94
N LYS A 98 4.26 -10.45 -15.65
CA LYS A 98 4.13 -11.88 -15.38
C LYS A 98 5.31 -12.39 -14.57
N SER A 99 5.01 -13.13 -13.52
CA SER A 99 5.99 -13.91 -12.79
C SER A 99 6.07 -15.32 -13.37
N ALA A 100 7.28 -15.82 -13.57
CA ALA A 100 7.52 -17.25 -13.74
C ALA A 100 7.39 -17.99 -12.41
N ALA A 101 7.42 -19.33 -12.49
CA ALA A 101 7.58 -20.18 -11.32
C ALA A 101 9.06 -20.24 -10.93
N LEU A 102 9.34 -20.21 -9.62
CA LEU A 102 10.69 -20.41 -9.09
C LEU A 102 11.22 -21.80 -9.48
N ASP A 103 12.40 -21.81 -10.08
CA ASP A 103 13.12 -22.98 -10.55
C ASP A 103 14.63 -22.75 -10.41
N GLU A 104 15.21 -23.26 -9.33
CA GLU A 104 16.64 -23.12 -9.00
C GLU A 104 17.58 -23.71 -10.07
N SER A 105 17.07 -24.45 -11.06
CA SER A 105 17.86 -24.98 -12.16
C SER A 105 17.99 -24.01 -13.35
N LYS A 106 17.27 -22.90 -13.32
CA LYS A 106 17.26 -21.87 -14.36
C LYS A 106 17.99 -20.61 -13.91
N ASP A 107 18.31 -19.78 -14.88
CA ASP A 107 18.81 -18.43 -14.65
C ASP A 107 17.61 -17.49 -14.46
N GLN A 108 17.37 -17.09 -13.21
CA GLN A 108 16.20 -16.32 -12.80
C GLN A 108 16.62 -15.11 -11.96
N LEU A 109 15.92 -14.00 -12.13
CA LEU A 109 15.97 -12.87 -11.21
C LEU A 109 14.81 -13.01 -10.23
N VAL A 110 15.11 -13.29 -8.96
CA VAL A 110 14.12 -13.48 -7.91
C VAL A 110 13.92 -12.17 -7.14
N VAL A 111 12.80 -11.51 -7.39
CA VAL A 111 12.42 -10.22 -6.81
C VAL A 111 11.54 -10.42 -5.58
N ALA A 112 11.95 -9.92 -4.43
CA ALA A 112 11.12 -9.79 -3.24
C ALA A 112 10.30 -8.49 -3.29
N THR A 113 9.00 -8.58 -3.04
CA THR A 113 8.09 -7.42 -3.09
C THR A 113 6.93 -7.54 -2.09
N ASN A 114 6.16 -6.45 -1.90
CA ASN A 114 4.88 -6.45 -1.20
C ASN A 114 3.82 -5.79 -2.08
N ALA A 115 3.10 -6.58 -2.89
CA ALA A 115 2.19 -6.08 -3.92
C ALA A 115 0.84 -5.57 -3.35
N ALA A 116 0.90 -4.60 -2.44
CA ALA A 116 -0.23 -3.91 -1.82
C ALA A 116 0.01 -2.39 -1.70
N PHE A 117 0.92 -1.85 -2.51
CA PHE A 117 1.48 -0.51 -2.40
C PHE A 117 1.40 0.23 -3.75
N GLU A 118 0.16 0.49 -4.19
CA GLU A 118 -0.11 1.30 -5.37
C GLU A 118 0.47 2.72 -5.17
N PRO A 119 1.17 3.32 -6.15
CA PRO A 119 1.34 2.89 -7.54
C PRO A 119 2.64 2.12 -7.84
N PHE A 120 3.42 1.72 -6.84
CA PHE A 120 4.74 1.12 -7.05
C PHE A 120 4.66 -0.39 -7.29
N GLU A 121 3.95 -1.12 -6.43
CA GLU A 121 3.78 -2.56 -6.57
C GLU A 121 2.42 -2.99 -6.03
N TYR A 122 1.58 -3.53 -6.89
CA TYR A 122 0.24 -3.94 -6.47
C TYR A 122 -0.35 -5.00 -7.39
N MET A 123 -1.39 -5.65 -6.89
CA MET A 123 -2.14 -6.63 -7.65
C MET A 123 -3.33 -5.97 -8.36
N GLN A 124 -3.43 -6.17 -9.67
CA GLN A 124 -4.65 -5.90 -10.42
C GLN A 124 -5.22 -7.21 -10.94
N GLY A 125 -6.23 -7.73 -10.22
CA GLY A 125 -6.72 -9.09 -10.44
C GLY A 125 -5.65 -10.13 -10.10
N GLU A 126 -5.24 -10.91 -11.10
CA GLU A 126 -4.17 -11.92 -10.96
C GLU A 126 -2.79 -11.41 -11.40
N ASN A 127 -2.70 -10.16 -11.88
CA ASN A 127 -1.45 -9.61 -12.42
C ASN A 127 -0.74 -8.73 -11.39
N TYR A 128 0.60 -8.77 -11.41
CA TYR A 128 1.43 -7.75 -10.79
C TYR A 128 1.49 -6.53 -11.71
N VAL A 129 1.32 -5.34 -11.13
CA VAL A 129 1.40 -4.06 -11.83
C VAL A 129 2.10 -3.03 -10.93
N GLY A 130 2.50 -1.91 -11.51
CA GLY A 130 3.15 -0.81 -10.79
C GLY A 130 4.53 -0.48 -11.32
N ILE A 131 5.04 0.68 -10.87
CA ILE A 131 6.36 1.21 -11.23
C ILE A 131 7.45 0.16 -11.00
N ASP A 132 7.55 -0.39 -9.79
CA ASP A 132 8.58 -1.34 -9.41
C ASP A 132 8.46 -2.64 -10.22
N MET A 133 7.24 -3.06 -10.56
CA MET A 133 7.01 -4.27 -11.35
C MET A 133 7.45 -4.10 -12.81
N GLU A 134 7.17 -2.94 -13.43
CA GLU A 134 7.66 -2.66 -14.79
C GLU A 134 9.19 -2.56 -14.82
N ILE A 135 9.79 -1.88 -13.85
CA ILE A 135 11.25 -1.81 -13.70
C ILE A 135 11.83 -3.23 -13.52
N ALA A 136 11.21 -4.08 -12.70
CA ALA A 136 11.66 -5.46 -12.48
C ALA A 136 11.63 -6.30 -13.77
N SER A 137 10.57 -6.15 -14.57
CA SER A 137 10.45 -6.83 -15.87
C SER A 137 11.55 -6.39 -16.82
N MET A 138 11.78 -5.08 -16.93
CA MET A 138 12.81 -4.53 -17.80
C MET A 138 14.23 -4.91 -17.35
N LEU A 139 14.48 -4.92 -16.05
CA LEU A 139 15.76 -5.35 -15.48
C LEU A 139 16.02 -6.82 -15.80
N ALA A 140 15.04 -7.70 -15.60
CA ALA A 140 15.16 -9.11 -15.94
C ALA A 140 15.48 -9.32 -17.44
N GLU A 141 14.83 -8.54 -18.32
CA GLU A 141 15.13 -8.55 -19.76
C GLU A 141 16.56 -8.07 -20.08
N GLU A 142 17.02 -6.99 -19.43
CA GLU A 142 18.39 -6.47 -19.59
C GLU A 142 19.44 -7.50 -19.14
N LEU A 143 19.17 -8.23 -18.06
CA LEU A 143 20.02 -9.29 -17.53
C LEU A 143 19.91 -10.60 -18.34
N GLY A 144 18.89 -10.73 -19.19
CA GLY A 144 18.59 -11.97 -19.92
C GLY A 144 18.09 -13.11 -19.02
N GLN A 145 17.50 -12.77 -17.87
CA GLN A 145 17.00 -13.71 -16.86
C GLN A 145 15.47 -13.84 -16.90
N GLU A 146 14.95 -14.96 -16.41
CA GLU A 146 13.49 -15.12 -16.22
C GLU A 146 13.06 -14.46 -14.90
N LEU A 147 12.09 -13.54 -14.95
CA LEU A 147 11.59 -12.85 -13.75
C LEU A 147 10.74 -13.78 -12.87
N VAL A 148 11.06 -13.83 -11.58
CA VAL A 148 10.25 -14.47 -10.54
C VAL A 148 9.93 -13.44 -9.45
N ILE A 149 8.65 -13.21 -9.20
CA ILE A 149 8.17 -12.28 -8.17
C ILE A 149 7.72 -13.08 -6.94
N GLN A 150 8.35 -12.79 -5.79
CA GLN A 150 8.01 -13.31 -4.47
C GLN A 150 7.29 -12.23 -3.68
N ASN A 151 5.96 -12.28 -3.70
CA ASN A 151 5.10 -11.39 -2.94
C ASN A 151 4.98 -11.85 -1.48
N MET A 152 5.32 -10.98 -0.52
CA MET A 152 5.36 -11.29 0.91
C MET A 152 4.91 -10.11 1.77
N ASP A 153 4.83 -10.31 3.10
CA ASP A 153 4.62 -9.19 4.03
C ASP A 153 5.86 -8.25 3.97
N PHE A 154 5.64 -6.92 4.05
CA PHE A 154 6.68 -5.91 3.79
C PHE A 154 7.93 -6.06 4.68
N ASP A 155 7.75 -6.40 5.96
CA ASP A 155 8.84 -6.63 6.92
C ASP A 155 9.72 -7.85 6.58
N ALA A 156 9.24 -8.75 5.72
CA ALA A 156 10.01 -9.90 5.25
C ALA A 156 10.86 -9.59 4.00
N VAL A 157 10.63 -8.47 3.30
CA VAL A 157 11.27 -8.16 2.01
C VAL A 157 12.79 -8.11 2.12
N CYS A 158 13.36 -7.19 2.90
CA CYS A 158 14.81 -7.10 3.08
C CYS A 158 15.40 -8.35 3.72
N LEU A 159 14.69 -8.96 4.67
CA LEU A 159 15.13 -10.18 5.34
C LEU A 159 15.29 -11.34 4.37
N SER A 160 14.37 -11.48 3.40
CA SER A 160 14.43 -12.54 2.39
C SER A 160 15.68 -12.42 1.51
N VAL A 161 16.04 -11.19 1.14
CA VAL A 161 17.25 -10.88 0.37
C VAL A 161 18.51 -11.15 1.21
N GLY A 162 18.55 -10.66 2.46
CA GLY A 162 19.67 -10.94 3.37
C GLY A 162 19.86 -12.42 3.72
N GLN A 163 18.82 -13.25 3.54
CA GLN A 163 18.85 -14.71 3.68
C GLN A 163 19.12 -15.44 2.35
N GLN A 164 19.43 -14.73 1.27
CA GLN A 164 19.71 -15.29 -0.06
C GLN A 164 18.53 -16.10 -0.64
N LYS A 165 17.29 -15.78 -0.23
CA LYS A 165 16.08 -16.39 -0.80
C LYS A 165 15.58 -15.63 -2.03
N CYS A 166 15.94 -14.36 -2.13
CA CYS A 166 15.66 -13.46 -3.25
C CYS A 166 16.93 -12.66 -3.55
N ASP A 167 17.09 -12.22 -4.79
CA ASP A 167 18.27 -11.50 -5.26
C ASP A 167 18.16 -10.01 -4.98
N ILE A 168 16.94 -9.46 -5.13
CA ILE A 168 16.67 -8.03 -5.07
C ILE A 168 15.31 -7.75 -4.43
N ALA A 169 15.26 -6.71 -3.61
CA ALA A 169 14.05 -6.13 -3.02
C ALA A 169 13.60 -4.92 -3.87
N MET A 170 12.38 -4.99 -4.39
CA MET A 170 11.73 -3.92 -5.16
C MET A 170 10.31 -3.75 -4.61
N ALA A 171 10.17 -2.81 -3.68
CA ALA A 171 8.94 -2.60 -2.91
C ALA A 171 8.85 -1.16 -2.35
N GLY A 172 9.05 -0.13 -3.17
CA GLY A 172 9.00 1.27 -2.70
C GLY A 172 9.89 1.52 -1.47
N LEU A 173 11.13 1.02 -1.51
CA LEU A 173 11.90 0.78 -0.30
C LEU A 173 12.75 2.00 0.09
N THR A 174 12.35 2.74 1.14
CA THR A 174 13.19 3.80 1.74
C THR A 174 14.57 3.29 2.16
N VAL A 175 15.62 4.04 1.84
CA VAL A 175 16.98 3.81 2.32
C VAL A 175 17.06 4.11 3.82
N SER A 176 17.46 3.12 4.63
CA SER A 176 17.70 3.28 6.07
C SER A 176 18.90 2.45 6.53
N GLU A 177 19.53 2.80 7.66
CA GLU A 177 20.64 2.04 8.23
C GLU A 177 20.19 0.66 8.71
N GLU A 178 18.97 0.55 9.24
CA GLU A 178 18.37 -0.75 9.60
C GLU A 178 18.30 -1.68 8.38
N ARG A 179 17.81 -1.18 7.24
CA ARG A 179 17.68 -2.00 6.02
C ARG A 179 19.04 -2.35 5.43
N LYS A 180 20.04 -1.47 5.56
CA LYS A 180 21.44 -1.73 5.16
C LYS A 180 22.07 -2.90 5.91
N GLU A 181 21.52 -3.34 7.04
CA GLU A 181 21.98 -4.58 7.68
C GLU A 181 21.77 -5.80 6.77
N TYR A 182 20.65 -5.82 6.04
CA TYR A 182 20.21 -6.95 5.21
C TYR A 182 20.61 -6.83 3.73
N VAL A 183 20.61 -5.62 3.18
CA VAL A 183 20.82 -5.37 1.74
C VAL A 183 21.91 -4.32 1.49
N THR A 184 22.40 -4.27 0.25
CA THR A 184 23.10 -3.09 -0.29
C THR A 184 22.14 -2.36 -1.22
N PHE A 185 21.95 -1.06 -1.01
CA PHE A 185 21.04 -0.27 -1.84
C PHE A 185 21.65 0.10 -3.20
N SER A 186 20.81 0.10 -4.22
CA SER A 186 21.07 0.73 -5.51
C SER A 186 21.17 2.25 -5.41
N ASP A 187 21.44 2.90 -6.53
CA ASP A 187 21.16 4.33 -6.68
C ASP A 187 19.64 4.59 -6.55
N THR A 188 19.30 5.78 -6.03
CA THR A 188 17.92 6.22 -5.81
C THR A 188 17.18 6.38 -7.13
N TYR A 189 15.94 5.88 -7.19
CA TYR A 189 15.07 6.05 -8.36
C TYR A 189 13.86 6.96 -8.10
N TYR A 190 13.50 7.20 -6.83
CA TYR A 190 12.34 8.02 -6.48
C TYR A 190 12.52 8.76 -5.13
N GLN A 191 11.97 9.98 -5.04
CA GLN A 191 11.88 10.76 -3.80
C GLN A 191 10.50 10.58 -3.18
N ALA A 192 10.44 10.03 -1.98
CA ALA A 192 9.23 9.76 -1.24
C ALA A 192 9.07 10.66 -0.02
N SER A 193 7.88 10.62 0.57
CA SER A 193 7.50 11.33 1.78
C SER A 193 6.34 10.62 2.45
N GLN A 194 6.18 10.77 3.77
CA GLN A 194 4.98 10.36 4.49
C GLN A 194 3.91 11.45 4.41
N ARG A 195 2.64 11.06 4.37
CA ARG A 195 1.48 11.96 4.47
C ARG A 195 0.46 11.46 5.47
N LEU A 196 -0.29 12.42 6.00
CA LEU A 196 -1.41 12.19 6.90
C LEU A 196 -2.70 12.00 6.09
N ILE A 197 -3.46 10.97 6.41
CA ILE A 197 -4.82 10.73 5.92
C ILE A 197 -5.78 10.88 7.09
N VAL A 198 -6.88 11.60 6.86
CA VAL A 198 -7.92 11.87 7.85
C VAL A 198 -9.31 11.58 7.26
N PRO A 199 -10.35 11.38 8.09
CA PRO A 199 -11.73 11.43 7.63
C PRO A 199 -12.04 12.75 6.91
N SER A 200 -12.81 12.73 5.81
CA SER A 200 -13.04 13.94 5.00
C SER A 200 -13.75 15.07 5.77
N ASP A 201 -14.54 14.74 6.78
CA ASP A 201 -15.25 15.70 7.64
C ASP A 201 -14.40 16.24 8.80
N ASP A 202 -13.18 15.72 9.00
CA ASP A 202 -12.21 16.26 9.95
C ASP A 202 -11.53 17.50 9.35
N THR A 203 -11.71 18.65 9.99
CA THR A 203 -11.11 19.92 9.56
C THR A 203 -9.90 20.36 10.40
N THR A 204 -9.39 19.49 11.29
CA THR A 204 -8.33 19.83 12.26
C THR A 204 -7.05 20.31 11.58
N PHE A 205 -6.73 19.74 10.41
CA PHE A 205 -5.47 19.99 9.69
C PHE A 205 -5.65 20.88 8.45
N ASP A 206 -6.85 21.36 8.14
CA ASP A 206 -7.16 22.02 6.86
C ASP A 206 -6.42 23.36 6.66
N ASP A 207 -6.14 24.07 7.75
CA ASP A 207 -5.43 25.35 7.72
C ASP A 207 -3.91 25.22 7.87
N MET A 208 -3.38 23.99 7.98
CA MET A 208 -1.96 23.71 8.14
C MET A 208 -1.29 23.54 6.77
N THR A 209 -0.27 24.35 6.49
CA THR A 209 0.37 24.41 5.16
C THR A 209 1.83 23.96 5.15
N ASP A 210 2.34 23.51 6.30
CA ASP A 210 3.73 23.09 6.45
C ASP A 210 3.87 21.92 7.43
N ALA A 211 4.92 21.12 7.23
CA ALA A 211 5.17 19.90 7.98
C ALA A 211 5.33 20.15 9.48
N ASP A 212 5.97 21.26 9.87
CA ASP A 212 6.22 21.60 11.28
C ASP A 212 4.90 21.82 12.02
N SER A 213 3.94 22.50 11.40
CA SER A 213 2.62 22.76 11.98
C SER A 213 1.81 21.48 12.19
N ILE A 214 1.85 20.55 11.23
CA ILE A 214 1.20 19.23 11.35
C ILE A 214 1.91 18.39 12.41
N ALA A 215 3.23 18.32 12.38
CA ALA A 215 4.02 17.57 13.36
C ALA A 215 3.77 18.07 14.79
N ALA A 216 3.68 19.39 14.99
CA ALA A 216 3.33 19.99 16.28
C ALA A 216 1.93 19.59 16.73
N ALA A 217 0.93 19.59 15.84
CA ALA A 217 -0.42 19.15 16.16
C ALA A 217 -0.48 17.65 16.50
N LEU A 218 0.22 16.81 15.74
CA LEU A 218 0.33 15.38 15.99
C LEU A 218 1.04 15.07 17.32
N ALA A 219 2.04 15.87 17.71
CA ALA A 219 2.80 15.68 18.95
C ALA A 219 1.97 15.95 20.22
N GLU A 220 0.92 16.77 20.12
CA GLU A 220 -0.02 17.07 21.22
C GLU A 220 -1.11 15.99 21.40
N LEU A 221 -1.25 15.06 20.45
CA LEU A 221 -2.19 13.93 20.58
C LEU A 221 -1.73 12.99 21.68
N ASP A 222 -2.66 12.49 22.51
CA ASP A 222 -2.35 11.51 23.55
C ASP A 222 -2.62 10.07 23.09
N SER A 223 -2.27 9.10 23.94
CA SER A 223 -2.42 7.66 23.66
C SER A 223 -3.85 7.18 23.39
N SER A 224 -4.88 7.98 23.63
CA SER A 224 -6.26 7.64 23.27
C SER A 224 -6.52 7.74 21.76
N VAL A 225 -5.72 8.55 21.06
CA VAL A 225 -5.74 8.68 19.60
C VAL A 225 -4.93 7.54 19.00
N LYS A 226 -5.47 6.90 17.95
CA LYS A 226 -4.81 5.81 17.23
C LYS A 226 -4.48 6.22 15.81
N ILE A 227 -3.22 5.99 15.43
CA ILE A 227 -2.72 6.26 14.08
C ILE A 227 -2.40 4.92 13.41
N GLY A 228 -3.11 4.64 12.32
CA GLY A 228 -2.87 3.49 11.46
C GLY A 228 -1.64 3.68 10.60
N VAL A 229 -0.87 2.61 10.41
CA VAL A 229 0.33 2.59 9.57
C VAL A 229 0.43 1.26 8.84
N GLN A 230 1.21 1.19 7.76
CA GLN A 230 1.61 -0.09 7.20
C GLN A 230 2.81 -0.66 7.99
N GLN A 231 2.71 -1.92 8.40
CA GLN A 231 3.72 -2.57 9.23
C GLN A 231 5.09 -2.61 8.55
N GLY A 232 6.13 -2.21 9.27
CA GLY A 232 7.53 -2.20 8.81
C GLY A 232 7.93 -1.01 7.93
N THR A 233 6.99 -0.10 7.62
CA THR A 233 7.26 1.09 6.80
C THR A 233 7.77 2.26 7.64
N THR A 234 8.29 3.29 6.97
CA THR A 234 8.73 4.53 7.61
C THR A 234 7.57 5.32 8.23
N GLY A 235 6.32 5.10 7.78
CA GLY A 235 5.13 5.59 8.45
C GLY A 235 4.97 5.03 9.88
N GLN A 236 5.27 3.74 10.09
CA GLN A 236 5.35 3.16 11.43
C GLN A 236 6.46 3.82 12.25
N SER A 237 7.66 3.95 11.67
CA SER A 237 8.79 4.61 12.32
C SER A 237 8.51 6.07 12.67
N TYR A 238 7.70 6.77 11.89
CA TYR A 238 7.32 8.17 12.17
C TYR A 238 6.50 8.26 13.46
N VAL A 239 5.56 7.33 13.66
CA VAL A 239 4.71 7.29 14.86
C VAL A 239 5.46 6.73 16.07
N GLU A 240 6.23 5.65 15.92
CA GLU A 240 6.93 4.98 17.04
C GLU A 240 8.26 5.66 17.40
N GLY A 241 8.83 6.43 16.48
CA GLY A 241 10.16 7.03 16.58
C GLY A 241 11.25 6.16 15.94
N SER A 242 12.27 6.83 15.43
CA SER A 242 13.46 6.21 14.84
C SER A 242 14.63 7.19 14.92
N GLU A 243 15.69 6.82 15.65
CA GLU A 243 16.91 7.64 15.71
C GLU A 243 17.59 7.73 14.35
N ASP A 244 17.56 6.63 13.58
CA ASP A 244 18.15 6.52 12.24
C ASP A 244 17.51 7.50 11.25
N LEU A 245 16.18 7.55 11.26
CA LEU A 245 15.40 8.41 10.36
C LEU A 245 15.16 9.82 10.94
N GLY A 246 15.64 10.09 12.17
CA GLY A 246 15.42 11.37 12.84
C GLY A 246 13.98 11.62 13.30
N PHE A 247 13.20 10.57 13.48
CA PHE A 247 11.81 10.67 13.90
C PHE A 247 11.72 10.61 15.44
N PRO A 248 11.21 11.68 16.11
CA PRO A 248 11.11 11.70 17.56
C PRO A 248 10.06 10.74 18.13
N GLY A 249 9.13 10.27 17.28
CA GLY A 249 7.95 9.52 17.70
C GLY A 249 6.83 10.41 18.22
N LEU A 250 5.63 9.85 18.31
CA LEU A 250 4.42 10.51 18.77
C LEU A 250 3.90 9.86 20.06
N GLN A 251 3.07 10.59 20.79
CA GLN A 251 2.40 10.07 21.99
C GLN A 251 1.13 9.25 21.67
N ALA A 252 0.58 9.42 20.47
CA ALA A 252 -0.55 8.64 19.97
C ALA A 252 -0.20 7.14 19.87
N THR A 253 -1.23 6.29 19.94
CA THR A 253 -1.05 4.84 19.81
C THR A 253 -0.84 4.47 18.34
N CYS A 254 0.33 3.89 18.02
CA CYS A 254 0.58 3.28 16.72
C CYS A 254 -0.24 1.99 16.55
N GLN A 255 -0.94 1.86 15.43
CA GLN A 255 -1.71 0.68 15.07
C GLN A 255 -1.23 0.14 13.71
N PRO A 256 -0.40 -0.91 13.67
CA PRO A 256 0.11 -1.47 12.43
C PRO A 256 -0.92 -2.34 11.70
N TYR A 257 -0.90 -2.26 10.37
CA TYR A 257 -1.71 -3.06 9.45
C TYR A 257 -0.84 -3.71 8.37
N LYS A 258 -1.37 -4.77 7.75
CA LYS A 258 -0.70 -5.45 6.64
C LYS A 258 -0.62 -4.61 5.34
N SER A 259 -1.45 -3.58 5.22
CA SER A 259 -1.44 -2.64 4.07
C SER A 259 -2.07 -1.30 4.48
N GLY A 260 -1.69 -0.24 3.77
CA GLY A 260 -2.32 1.09 3.93
C GLY A 260 -3.84 1.06 3.71
N SER A 261 -4.33 0.28 2.73
CA SER A 261 -5.77 0.18 2.44
C SER A 261 -6.57 -0.37 3.62
N LEU A 262 -6.03 -1.34 4.36
CA LEU A 262 -6.67 -1.85 5.57
C LEU A 262 -6.71 -0.80 6.68
N ALA A 263 -5.65 0.00 6.82
CA ALA A 263 -5.62 1.10 7.79
C ALA A 263 -6.69 2.15 7.47
N VAL A 264 -6.77 2.60 6.21
CA VAL A 264 -7.78 3.60 5.79
C VAL A 264 -9.20 3.07 5.95
N GLN A 265 -9.45 1.80 5.61
CA GLN A 265 -10.76 1.18 5.86
C GLN A 265 -11.12 1.15 7.35
N ASP A 266 -10.18 0.83 8.23
CA ASP A 266 -10.44 0.80 9.67
C ASP A 266 -10.68 2.19 10.27
N MET A 267 -10.01 3.21 9.72
CA MET A 267 -10.25 4.62 10.02
C MET A 267 -11.68 5.03 9.64
N LEU A 268 -12.13 4.69 8.44
CA LEU A 268 -13.50 4.98 8.00
C LEU A 268 -14.57 4.23 8.81
N ASN A 269 -14.23 3.05 9.32
CA ASN A 269 -15.07 2.31 10.27
C ASN A 269 -15.13 2.97 11.66
N GLY A 270 -14.24 3.92 11.96
CA GLY A 270 -14.17 4.66 13.22
C GLY A 270 -13.42 3.90 14.34
N ASN A 271 -12.57 2.95 13.99
CA ASN A 271 -11.81 2.15 14.95
C ASN A 271 -10.43 2.76 15.28
N ILE A 272 -9.91 3.59 14.37
CA ILE A 272 -8.73 4.44 14.49
C ILE A 272 -9.05 5.86 13.99
N ASP A 273 -8.21 6.83 14.33
CA ASP A 273 -8.49 8.25 14.09
C ASP A 273 -7.84 8.75 12.80
N TYR A 274 -6.56 8.41 12.59
CA TYR A 274 -5.75 8.87 11.45
C TYR A 274 -4.94 7.74 10.83
N VAL A 275 -4.39 7.97 9.63
CA VAL A 275 -3.42 7.07 9.00
C VAL A 275 -2.20 7.87 8.54
N ILE A 276 -0.99 7.33 8.73
CA ILE A 276 0.24 7.88 8.17
C ILE A 276 0.90 6.81 7.31
N ILE A 277 1.01 7.08 6.01
CA ILE A 277 1.67 6.24 5.00
C ILE A 277 2.29 7.14 3.92
N ASP A 278 3.09 6.53 3.04
CA ASP A 278 3.78 7.21 1.94
C ASP A 278 2.82 7.98 1.02
N ALA A 279 3.27 9.13 0.50
CA ALA A 279 2.44 10.13 -0.15
C ALA A 279 1.71 9.63 -1.38
N ALA A 280 2.42 8.96 -2.28
CA ALA A 280 1.84 8.41 -3.50
C ALA A 280 0.81 7.29 -3.19
N PRO A 281 1.11 6.31 -2.32
CA PRO A 281 0.11 5.37 -1.83
C PRO A 281 -1.05 6.00 -1.07
N ALA A 282 -0.81 7.02 -0.25
CA ALA A 282 -1.87 7.75 0.44
C ALA A 282 -2.89 8.30 -0.55
N ALA A 283 -2.42 8.92 -1.64
CA ALA A 283 -3.26 9.45 -2.70
C ALA A 283 -4.05 8.33 -3.41
N ALA A 284 -3.35 7.31 -3.92
CA ALA A 284 -3.96 6.22 -4.68
C ALA A 284 -5.01 5.44 -3.86
N ILE A 285 -4.66 5.06 -2.62
CA ILE A 285 -5.54 4.33 -1.72
C ILE A 285 -6.77 5.15 -1.36
N THR A 286 -6.59 6.44 -1.06
CA THR A 286 -7.70 7.34 -0.71
C THR A 286 -8.65 7.53 -1.88
N GLU A 287 -8.12 7.75 -3.09
CA GLU A 287 -8.92 7.85 -4.32
C GLU A 287 -9.75 6.58 -4.55
N ALA A 288 -9.09 5.42 -4.60
CA ALA A 288 -9.75 4.14 -4.85
C ALA A 288 -10.82 3.80 -3.80
N ILE A 289 -10.54 4.03 -2.51
CA ILE A 289 -11.51 3.78 -1.43
C ILE A 289 -12.71 4.72 -1.52
N ASN A 290 -12.50 5.99 -1.86
CA ASN A 290 -13.58 6.97 -1.99
C ASN A 290 -14.49 6.65 -3.19
N GLU A 291 -13.95 6.14 -4.30
CA GLU A 291 -14.74 5.69 -5.46
C GLU A 291 -15.66 4.50 -5.15
N MET A 292 -15.35 3.73 -4.11
CA MET A 292 -16.13 2.57 -3.69
C MET A 292 -17.30 2.88 -2.74
N GLN A 293 -17.39 4.11 -2.20
CA GLN A 293 -18.45 4.53 -1.26
C GLN A 293 -19.74 4.96 -1.96
#